data_AF-A0A3D2IHN7-F1
#
_entry.id   AF-A0A3D2IHN7-F1
#
_cell.length_a   1.000
_cell.length_b   1.000
_cell.length_c   1.000
_cell.angle_alpha   90.00
_cell.angle_beta   90.00
_cell.angle_gamma   90.00
#
_symmetry.space_group_name_H-M   'P 1'
#
loop_
_entity.id
_entity.type
_entity.pdbx_description
1 polymer ?
#
loop_
_entity_poly.entity_id
_entity_poly.type
_entity_poly.pdbx_seq_one_letter_code
_entity_poly.pdbx_strand_id
1 'polypeptide(L)'
;YPLSVSAERVFQAVAIAEYAKKIGADAIAHGSTGAGNDQVRFDLIFNVLAPEMEIITPIRDMKLSREEEVEFLKSHGVEKEWAKAKYSINKGLWGTSVGGAETLTSHQSLPEEAWPTKIVNRDGLMVEIGFEHGEPTSINGERLTPVQAIKKLQEIAQPYGIGRDIHVGDTIIGIKGRVGFEAAAPMILIKAHQLLEKHVLGKWQLYWKDQLGEWYGMLMHEGQFLDPVMRDIEAFLENTQQKVTGKVFVKLEPKRFELIGIESEFDLMQSK
;
A
#
# COMPACT_ATOMS: atom_id res chain seq x y z
N TYR A 1 7.65 1.61 -5.16
CA TYR A 1 6.76 1.93 -4.04
C TYR A 1 5.42 1.27 -4.30
N PRO A 2 4.96 0.30 -3.49
CA PRO A 2 3.76 -0.49 -3.77
C PRO A 2 2.46 0.18 -3.30
N LEU A 3 2.37 1.52 -3.40
CA LEU A 3 1.20 2.32 -3.00
C LEU A 3 0.73 2.13 -1.55
N SER A 4 1.66 1.77 -0.64
CA SER A 4 1.43 1.34 0.75
C SER A 4 0.15 1.88 1.41
N VAL A 5 0.19 3.07 2.01
CA VAL A 5 -0.97 3.66 2.71
C VAL A 5 -1.87 4.45 1.75
N SER A 6 -1.32 4.91 0.62
CA SER A 6 -2.06 5.76 -0.33
C SER A 6 -3.29 5.06 -0.90
N ALA A 7 -3.17 3.77 -1.26
CA ALA A 7 -4.29 2.99 -1.80
C ALA A 7 -5.41 2.81 -0.75
N GLU A 8 -5.04 2.64 0.51
CA GLU A 8 -6.01 2.42 1.61
C GLU A 8 -6.90 3.66 1.85
N ARG A 9 -6.40 4.87 1.57
CA ARG A 9 -7.17 6.11 1.74
C ARG A 9 -8.40 6.18 0.84
N VAL A 10 -8.29 5.68 -0.38
CA VAL A 10 -9.41 5.62 -1.31
C VAL A 10 -10.54 4.79 -0.71
N PHE A 11 -10.24 3.58 -0.24
CA PHE A 11 -11.26 2.70 0.36
C PHE A 11 -11.80 3.22 1.69
N GLN A 12 -10.98 3.90 2.49
CA GLN A 12 -11.44 4.60 3.69
C GLN A 12 -12.43 5.71 3.33
N ALA A 13 -12.14 6.53 2.32
CA ALA A 13 -13.04 7.57 1.86
C ALA A 13 -14.36 7.01 1.34
N VAL A 14 -14.32 5.94 0.54
CA VAL A 14 -15.52 5.25 0.06
C VAL A 14 -16.37 4.76 1.23
N ALA A 15 -15.76 4.03 2.17
CA ALA A 15 -16.47 3.49 3.33
C ALA A 15 -17.10 4.58 4.22
N ILE A 16 -16.38 5.71 4.42
CA ILE A 16 -16.89 6.86 5.18
C ILE A 16 -18.10 7.48 4.46
N ALA A 17 -18.01 7.71 3.15
CA ALA A 17 -19.10 8.31 2.37
C ALA A 17 -20.35 7.42 2.36
N GLU A 18 -20.18 6.12 2.16
CA GLU A 18 -21.28 5.15 2.21
C GLU A 18 -21.94 5.10 3.58
N TYR A 19 -21.13 5.11 4.65
CA TYR A 19 -21.65 5.12 6.01
C TYR A 19 -22.38 6.42 6.35
N ALA A 20 -21.83 7.58 5.95
CA ALA A 20 -22.46 8.88 6.14
C ALA A 20 -23.84 8.93 5.48
N LYS A 21 -23.97 8.40 4.26
CA LYS A 21 -25.28 8.28 3.57
C LYS A 21 -26.23 7.37 4.32
N LYS A 22 -25.74 6.22 4.79
CA LYS A 22 -26.55 5.25 5.53
C LYS A 22 -27.17 5.84 6.80
N ILE A 23 -26.45 6.73 7.48
CA ILE A 23 -26.93 7.38 8.72
C ILE A 23 -27.61 8.73 8.48
N GLY A 24 -27.64 9.23 7.24
CA GLY A 24 -28.18 10.55 6.91
C GLY A 24 -27.40 11.70 7.52
N ALA A 25 -26.05 11.62 7.51
CA ALA A 25 -25.21 12.70 8.00
C ALA A 25 -25.26 13.92 7.08
N ASP A 26 -25.21 15.12 7.66
CA ASP A 26 -25.17 16.39 6.91
C ASP A 26 -23.76 16.74 6.41
N ALA A 27 -22.73 16.22 7.09
CA ALA A 27 -21.33 16.55 6.83
C ALA A 27 -20.38 15.39 7.09
N ILE A 28 -19.23 15.41 6.41
CA ILE A 28 -18.10 14.48 6.58
C ILE A 28 -16.86 15.29 6.95
N ALA A 29 -16.11 14.85 7.96
CA ALA A 29 -14.87 15.51 8.38
C ALA A 29 -13.63 14.63 8.15
N HIS A 30 -12.51 15.24 7.74
CA HIS A 30 -11.20 14.57 7.76
C HIS A 30 -10.07 15.51 8.20
N GLY A 31 -9.04 14.93 8.82
CA GLY A 31 -7.92 15.66 9.43
C GLY A 31 -6.68 15.79 8.55
N SER A 32 -6.83 15.74 7.22
CA SER A 32 -5.67 15.83 6.32
C SER A 32 -5.09 17.24 6.31
N THR A 33 -3.77 17.35 6.15
CA THR A 33 -3.11 18.65 6.00
C THR A 33 -3.26 19.22 4.59
N GLY A 34 -3.12 20.53 4.45
CA GLY A 34 -3.15 21.23 3.16
C GLY A 34 -1.95 20.96 2.23
N ALA A 35 -0.95 20.21 2.68
CA ALA A 35 0.28 19.94 1.92
C ALA A 35 0.38 18.48 1.39
N GLY A 36 -0.54 17.60 1.80
CA GLY A 36 -0.48 16.17 1.48
C GLY A 36 -1.45 15.76 0.36
N ASN A 37 -1.17 14.62 -0.27
CA ASN A 37 -2.06 13.99 -1.25
C ASN A 37 -3.39 13.52 -0.65
N ASP A 38 -3.40 13.19 0.65
CA ASP A 38 -4.57 12.59 1.29
C ASP A 38 -5.78 13.52 1.27
N GLN A 39 -5.61 14.85 1.36
CA GLN A 39 -6.72 15.79 1.24
C GLN A 39 -7.42 15.67 -0.12
N VAL A 40 -6.62 15.54 -1.20
CA VAL A 40 -7.14 15.50 -2.57
C VAL A 40 -7.88 14.19 -2.79
N ARG A 41 -7.35 13.09 -2.25
CA ARG A 41 -8.00 11.77 -2.31
C ARG A 41 -9.34 11.75 -1.58
N PHE A 42 -9.39 12.26 -0.35
CA PHE A 42 -10.63 12.33 0.42
C PHE A 42 -11.64 13.26 -0.25
N ASP A 43 -11.25 14.49 -0.57
CA ASP A 43 -12.13 15.48 -1.20
C ASP A 43 -12.70 14.96 -2.53
N LEU A 44 -11.87 14.37 -3.39
CA LEU A 44 -12.32 13.86 -4.69
C LEU A 44 -13.37 12.75 -4.50
N ILE A 45 -13.12 11.78 -3.63
CA ILE A 45 -14.05 10.67 -3.39
C ILE A 45 -15.34 11.17 -2.74
N PHE A 46 -15.26 12.08 -1.76
CA PHE A 46 -16.45 12.65 -1.12
C PHE A 46 -17.28 13.48 -2.10
N ASN A 47 -16.65 14.29 -2.96
CA ASN A 47 -17.38 15.04 -3.99
C ASN A 47 -18.06 14.14 -5.03
N VAL A 48 -17.49 12.98 -5.34
CA VAL A 48 -18.10 12.03 -6.28
C VAL A 48 -19.22 11.23 -5.61
N LEU A 49 -18.97 10.71 -4.40
CA LEU A 49 -19.90 9.81 -3.74
C LEU A 49 -20.95 10.53 -2.93
N ALA A 50 -20.64 11.62 -2.24
CA ALA A 50 -21.56 12.36 -1.37
C ALA A 50 -21.52 13.88 -1.68
N PRO A 51 -21.82 14.30 -2.93
CA PRO A 51 -21.74 15.69 -3.36
C PRO A 51 -22.63 16.65 -2.57
N GLU A 52 -23.68 16.13 -1.91
CA GLU A 52 -24.62 16.88 -1.11
C GLU A 52 -24.14 17.18 0.32
N MET A 53 -23.09 16.50 0.79
CA MET A 53 -22.60 16.63 2.17
C MET A 53 -21.51 17.69 2.27
N GLU A 54 -21.53 18.47 3.35
CA GLU A 54 -20.44 19.41 3.64
C GLU A 54 -19.15 18.64 3.99
N ILE A 55 -18.02 19.02 3.40
CA ILE A 55 -16.70 18.48 3.75
C ILE A 55 -16.01 19.43 4.72
N ILE A 56 -15.73 18.95 5.93
CA ILE A 56 -15.12 19.74 7.01
C ILE A 56 -13.64 19.34 7.18
N THR A 57 -12.72 20.29 7.09
CA THR A 57 -11.27 20.03 7.17
C THR A 57 -10.53 20.89 8.18
N PRO A 58 -10.71 20.65 9.49
CA PRO A 58 -10.26 21.58 10.54
C PRO A 58 -8.75 21.86 10.50
N ILE A 59 -7.93 20.82 10.28
CA ILE A 59 -6.46 20.95 10.25
C ILE A 59 -6.02 21.85 9.08
N ARG A 60 -6.63 21.70 7.91
CA ARG A 60 -6.34 22.48 6.71
C ARG A 60 -6.87 23.92 6.84
N ASP A 61 -8.13 24.06 7.22
CA ASP A 61 -8.85 25.33 7.16
C ASP A 61 -8.42 26.28 8.28
N MET A 62 -8.16 25.75 9.47
CA MET A 62 -7.70 26.52 10.63
C MET A 62 -6.18 26.69 10.67
N LYS A 63 -5.43 25.97 9.81
CA LYS A 63 -3.95 25.99 9.74
C LYS A 63 -3.29 25.73 11.10
N LEU A 64 -3.78 24.74 11.83
CA LEU A 64 -3.32 24.42 13.18
C LEU A 64 -1.85 23.99 13.16
N SER A 65 -1.05 24.61 14.02
CA SER A 65 0.31 24.17 14.34
C SER A 65 0.28 22.94 15.23
N ARG A 66 1.41 22.22 15.26
CA ARG A 66 1.54 21.04 16.12
C ARG A 66 1.45 21.41 17.59
N GLU A 67 1.96 22.57 17.97
CA GLU A 67 1.86 23.12 19.32
C GLU A 67 0.40 23.37 19.73
N GLU A 68 -0.40 23.98 18.85
CA GLU A 68 -1.83 24.22 19.08
C GLU A 68 -2.62 22.91 19.21
N GLU A 69 -2.34 21.91 18.36
CA GLU A 69 -2.95 20.57 18.48
C GLU A 69 -2.64 19.94 19.84
N VAL A 70 -1.38 20.05 20.30
CA VAL A 70 -0.92 19.49 21.58
C VAL A 70 -1.58 20.21 22.76
N GLU A 71 -1.67 21.53 22.72
CA GLU A 71 -2.32 22.34 23.76
C GLU A 71 -3.82 22.08 23.82
N PHE A 72 -4.48 21.96 22.67
CA PHE A 72 -5.88 21.55 22.59
C PHE A 72 -6.10 20.17 23.22
N LEU A 73 -5.28 19.17 22.87
CA LEU A 73 -5.40 17.82 23.43
C LEU A 73 -5.12 17.81 24.95
N LYS A 74 -4.10 18.55 25.42
CA LYS A 74 -3.80 18.69 26.85
C LYS A 74 -4.93 19.33 27.63
N SER A 75 -5.50 20.43 27.12
CA SER A 75 -6.62 21.11 27.77
C SER A 75 -7.90 20.26 27.84
N HIS A 76 -8.00 19.22 27.00
CA HIS A 76 -9.07 18.21 27.02
C HIS A 76 -8.68 16.89 27.71
N GLY A 77 -7.57 16.86 28.46
CA GLY A 77 -7.19 15.73 29.31
C GLY A 77 -6.52 14.55 28.58
N VAL A 78 -6.01 14.74 27.37
CA VAL A 78 -5.28 13.70 26.62
C VAL A 78 -3.82 13.65 27.09
N GLU A 79 -3.45 12.58 27.78
CA GLU A 79 -2.08 12.35 28.27
C GLU A 79 -1.25 11.52 27.28
N LYS A 80 -0.16 12.10 26.76
CA LYS A 80 0.76 11.42 25.82
C LYS A 80 2.20 11.96 25.95
N GLU A 81 3.19 11.12 25.65
CA GLU A 81 4.58 11.55 25.51
C GLU A 81 4.80 12.30 24.18
N TRP A 82 4.68 13.63 24.20
CA TRP A 82 4.77 14.48 23.00
C TRP A 82 6.16 14.53 22.36
N ALA A 83 7.23 14.20 23.11
CA ALA A 83 8.61 14.18 22.62
C ALA A 83 8.92 13.03 21.63
N LYS A 84 8.11 11.95 21.60
CA LYS A 84 8.29 10.81 20.67
C LYS A 84 7.78 11.09 19.25
N ALA A 85 7.42 12.34 18.93
CA ALA A 85 6.80 12.73 17.66
C ALA A 85 7.78 13.08 16.51
N LYS A 86 9.08 12.69 16.60
CA LYS A 86 10.08 13.00 15.54
C LYS A 86 9.71 12.40 14.17
N TYR A 87 9.04 11.24 14.17
CA TYR A 87 8.62 10.54 12.96
C TYR A 87 7.11 10.35 12.92
N SER A 88 6.53 10.60 11.75
CA SER A 88 5.14 10.28 11.43
C SER A 88 5.09 8.90 10.78
N ILE A 89 4.45 7.96 11.47
CA ILE A 89 4.35 6.56 11.04
C ILE A 89 2.88 6.26 10.74
N ASN A 90 2.56 5.97 9.49
CA ASN A 90 1.25 5.47 9.10
C ASN A 90 1.39 4.00 8.74
N LYS A 91 0.77 3.12 9.52
CA LYS A 91 0.81 1.67 9.31
C LYS A 91 -0.54 1.19 8.79
N GLY A 92 -0.52 0.62 7.59
CA GLY A 92 -1.65 -0.05 6.94
C GLY A 92 -1.51 -1.57 6.95
N LEU A 93 -2.47 -2.24 6.33
CA LEU A 93 -2.39 -3.68 6.02
C LEU A 93 -1.32 -3.93 4.96
N TRP A 94 -1.29 -3.09 3.92
CA TRP A 94 -0.41 -3.29 2.77
C TRP A 94 1.00 -2.80 3.06
N GLY A 95 1.17 -1.69 3.79
CA GLY A 95 2.51 -1.28 4.21
C GLY A 95 2.51 -0.12 5.18
N THR A 96 3.71 0.26 5.61
CA THR A 96 3.93 1.38 6.53
C THR A 96 4.68 2.48 5.81
N SER A 97 4.24 3.74 5.96
CA SER A 97 5.02 4.91 5.54
C SER A 97 5.64 5.59 6.74
N VAL A 98 6.87 6.06 6.60
CA VAL A 98 7.64 6.78 7.61
C VAL A 98 8.04 8.14 7.02
N GLY A 99 7.50 9.22 7.58
CA GLY A 99 7.91 10.59 7.31
C GLY A 99 8.63 11.19 8.52
N GLY A 100 9.50 12.17 8.30
CA GLY A 100 10.20 12.87 9.38
C GLY A 100 11.37 13.71 8.88
N ALA A 101 12.25 14.11 9.79
CA ALA A 101 13.34 15.04 9.51
C ALA A 101 14.20 14.61 8.30
N GLU A 102 14.64 13.36 8.25
CA GLU A 102 15.53 12.87 7.20
C GLU A 102 14.80 12.71 5.86
N THR A 103 13.47 12.58 5.82
CA THR A 103 12.71 12.59 4.57
C THR A 103 12.51 13.99 4.00
N LEU A 104 12.79 15.05 4.76
CA LEU A 104 12.74 16.44 4.29
C LEU A 104 14.03 16.89 3.59
N THR A 105 15.11 16.10 3.68
CA THR A 105 16.37 16.32 2.95
C THR A 105 16.50 15.31 1.81
N SER A 106 17.48 15.43 0.93
CA SER A 106 17.71 14.50 -0.19
C SER A 106 18.93 13.60 -0.04
N HIS A 107 19.81 13.87 0.93
CA HIS A 107 21.15 13.27 1.01
C HIS A 107 21.33 12.32 2.21
N GLN A 108 20.27 12.07 2.99
CA GLN A 108 20.30 11.22 4.18
C GLN A 108 19.28 10.09 4.06
N SER A 109 19.63 8.89 4.53
CA SER A 109 18.68 7.80 4.74
C SER A 109 17.96 7.95 6.08
N LEU A 110 16.84 7.24 6.26
CA LEU A 110 16.24 7.07 7.58
C LEU A 110 17.19 6.28 8.49
N PRO A 111 17.45 6.75 9.73
CA PRO A 111 18.26 6.02 10.69
C PRO A 111 17.49 4.81 11.26
N GLU A 112 18.18 3.88 11.93
CA GLU A 112 17.56 2.61 12.36
C GLU A 112 16.40 2.85 13.35
N GLU A 113 16.52 3.86 14.21
CA GLU A 113 15.48 4.24 15.18
C GLU A 113 14.21 4.81 14.54
N ALA A 114 14.25 5.22 13.27
CA ALA A 114 13.08 5.71 12.56
C ALA A 114 12.19 4.57 12.05
N TRP A 115 12.75 3.36 11.89
CA TRP A 115 12.00 2.21 11.43
C TRP A 115 11.18 1.60 12.59
N PRO A 116 9.88 1.36 12.41
CA PRO A 116 9.03 0.81 13.47
C PRO A 116 9.35 -0.65 13.81
N THR A 117 9.98 -1.36 12.88
CA THR A 117 10.37 -2.76 13.07
C THR A 117 11.87 -2.84 13.32
N LYS A 118 12.34 -3.90 13.96
CA LYS A 118 13.79 -4.17 14.09
C LYS A 118 14.17 -5.35 13.21
N ILE A 119 15.35 -5.30 12.61
CA ILE A 119 15.90 -6.43 11.85
C ILE A 119 16.53 -7.41 12.85
N VAL A 120 15.82 -8.49 13.15
CA VAL A 120 16.24 -9.51 14.14
C VAL A 120 16.66 -10.83 13.50
N ASN A 121 16.14 -11.17 12.32
CA ASN A 121 16.49 -12.42 11.65
C ASN A 121 17.80 -12.28 10.85
N ARG A 122 18.57 -13.37 10.78
CA ARG A 122 19.88 -13.44 10.11
C ARG A 122 20.00 -14.64 9.18
N ASP A 123 19.43 -15.77 9.56
CA ASP A 123 19.47 -17.00 8.77
C ASP A 123 18.46 -16.98 7.63
N GLY A 124 18.87 -17.52 6.48
CA GLY A 124 18.02 -17.61 5.30
C GLY A 124 16.79 -18.51 5.55
N LEU A 125 15.62 -18.08 5.07
CA LEU A 125 14.37 -18.83 5.23
C LEU A 125 13.70 -19.03 3.87
N MET A 126 13.33 -20.27 3.56
CA MET A 126 12.49 -20.58 2.41
C MET A 126 11.01 -20.37 2.74
N VAL A 127 10.30 -19.72 1.83
CA VAL A 127 8.86 -19.47 1.90
C VAL A 127 8.23 -19.94 0.60
N GLU A 128 7.17 -20.73 0.71
CA GLU A 128 6.28 -21.09 -0.40
C GLU A 128 5.05 -20.18 -0.35
N ILE A 129 4.68 -19.60 -1.50
CA ILE A 129 3.48 -18.78 -1.65
C ILE A 129 2.60 -19.44 -2.71
N GLY A 130 1.39 -19.84 -2.35
CA GLY A 130 0.39 -20.35 -3.30
C GLY A 130 -0.51 -19.25 -3.81
N PHE A 131 -0.81 -19.31 -5.11
CA PHE A 131 -1.73 -18.44 -5.80
C PHE A 131 -2.86 -19.26 -6.45
N GLU A 132 -4.08 -18.75 -6.41
CA GLU A 132 -5.22 -19.21 -7.20
C GLU A 132 -5.81 -18.01 -7.94
N HIS A 133 -5.88 -18.07 -9.28
CA HIS A 133 -6.39 -16.99 -10.12
C HIS A 133 -5.78 -15.61 -9.78
N GLY A 134 -4.47 -15.56 -9.56
CA GLY A 134 -3.73 -14.34 -9.24
C GLY A 134 -3.76 -13.92 -7.77
N GLU A 135 -4.63 -14.50 -6.95
CA GLU A 135 -4.73 -14.16 -5.53
C GLU A 135 -3.87 -15.06 -4.65
N PRO A 136 -3.17 -14.53 -3.63
CA PRO A 136 -2.42 -15.37 -2.69
C PRO A 136 -3.39 -16.13 -1.76
N THR A 137 -3.36 -17.45 -1.83
CA THR A 137 -4.27 -18.34 -1.09
C THR A 137 -3.58 -19.25 -0.10
N SER A 138 -2.24 -19.30 -0.08
CA SER A 138 -1.51 -20.07 0.92
C SER A 138 -0.09 -19.55 1.18
N ILE A 139 0.42 -19.82 2.39
CA ILE A 139 1.80 -19.55 2.79
C ILE A 139 2.34 -20.78 3.51
N ASN A 140 3.41 -21.39 2.97
CA ASN A 140 4.01 -22.65 3.45
C ASN A 140 2.98 -23.79 3.56
N GLY A 141 2.17 -23.98 2.51
CA GLY A 141 1.14 -25.02 2.45
C GLY A 141 -0.12 -24.76 3.29
N GLU A 142 -0.15 -23.77 4.17
CA GLU A 142 -1.35 -23.41 4.94
C GLU A 142 -2.29 -22.55 4.09
N ARG A 143 -3.54 -23.01 3.89
CA ARG A 143 -4.57 -22.27 3.14
C ARG A 143 -5.13 -21.11 3.95
N LEU A 144 -5.22 -19.94 3.32
CA LEU A 144 -5.53 -18.66 3.95
C LEU A 144 -6.41 -17.84 3.02
N THR A 145 -7.17 -16.91 3.60
CA THR A 145 -7.74 -15.80 2.82
C THR A 145 -6.61 -14.84 2.39
N PRO A 146 -6.79 -14.03 1.33
CA PRO A 146 -5.76 -13.09 0.87
C PRO A 146 -5.25 -12.16 1.97
N VAL A 147 -6.14 -11.62 2.80
CA VAL A 147 -5.77 -10.76 3.94
C VAL A 147 -4.92 -11.50 4.97
N GLN A 148 -5.25 -12.77 5.26
CA GLN A 148 -4.45 -13.58 6.18
C GLN A 148 -3.09 -13.94 5.57
N ALA A 149 -3.03 -14.24 4.27
CA ALA A 149 -1.77 -14.51 3.57
C ALA A 149 -0.84 -13.29 3.60
N ILE A 150 -1.36 -12.08 3.36
CA ILE A 150 -0.61 -10.82 3.47
C ILE A 150 -0.05 -10.65 4.88
N LYS A 151 -0.89 -10.79 5.91
CA LYS A 151 -0.46 -10.64 7.31
C LYS A 151 0.60 -11.67 7.70
N LYS A 152 0.39 -12.94 7.37
CA LYS A 152 1.32 -14.02 7.69
C LYS A 152 2.66 -13.81 6.98
N LEU A 153 2.65 -13.47 5.69
CA LEU A 153 3.88 -13.18 4.96
C LEU A 153 4.60 -11.95 5.51
N GLN A 154 3.86 -10.91 5.90
CA GLN A 154 4.41 -9.72 6.53
C GLN A 154 5.10 -10.07 7.85
N GLU A 155 4.47 -10.87 8.71
CA GLU A 155 5.05 -11.33 9.99
C GLU A 155 6.34 -12.13 9.78
N ILE A 156 6.40 -12.97 8.76
CA ILE A 156 7.58 -13.78 8.42
C ILE A 156 8.72 -12.89 7.87
N ALA A 157 8.40 -11.97 6.96
CA ALA A 157 9.39 -11.24 6.16
C ALA A 157 9.86 -9.92 6.79
N GLN A 158 9.02 -9.23 7.58
CA GLN A 158 9.37 -7.94 8.17
C GLN A 158 10.58 -7.99 9.12
N PRO A 159 10.79 -9.04 9.94
CA PRO A 159 11.98 -9.20 10.78
C PRO A 159 13.31 -9.29 10.02
N TYR A 160 13.27 -9.50 8.69
CA TYR A 160 14.44 -9.44 7.81
C TYR A 160 14.75 -8.03 7.30
N GLY A 161 13.89 -7.04 7.56
CA GLY A 161 14.03 -5.68 7.01
C GLY A 161 13.77 -5.60 5.51
N ILE A 162 13.06 -6.58 4.95
CA ILE A 162 12.67 -6.60 3.53
C ILE A 162 11.63 -5.51 3.27
N GLY A 163 11.76 -4.84 2.12
CA GLY A 163 10.82 -3.79 1.71
C GLY A 163 10.96 -2.49 2.49
N ARG A 164 12.08 -2.28 3.20
CA ARG A 164 12.53 -0.96 3.67
C ARG A 164 13.18 -0.20 2.54
N ASP A 165 12.62 0.94 2.16
CA ASP A 165 13.22 1.79 1.14
C ASP A 165 12.74 3.25 1.26
N ILE A 166 13.34 4.13 0.48
CA ILE A 166 12.92 5.52 0.30
C ILE A 166 12.30 5.68 -1.09
N HIS A 167 11.09 6.22 -1.13
CA HIS A 167 10.44 6.63 -2.36
C HIS A 167 10.52 8.15 -2.52
N VAL A 168 10.87 8.60 -3.73
CA VAL A 168 10.65 9.97 -4.19
C VAL A 168 9.67 9.88 -5.35
N GLY A 169 8.57 10.63 -5.27
CA GLY A 169 7.51 10.61 -6.26
C GLY A 169 6.90 11.99 -6.41
N ASP A 170 6.17 12.19 -7.51
CA ASP A 170 5.37 13.39 -7.70
C ASP A 170 4.07 13.27 -6.88
N THR A 171 3.67 14.39 -6.30
CA THR A 171 2.42 14.54 -5.56
C THR A 171 1.31 14.97 -6.51
N ILE A 172 0.06 14.74 -6.12
CA ILE A 172 -1.12 15.12 -6.90
C ILE A 172 -1.16 16.64 -7.14
N ILE A 173 -0.58 17.41 -6.21
CA ILE A 173 -0.50 18.88 -6.25
C ILE A 173 0.74 19.40 -7.01
N GLY A 174 1.52 18.53 -7.67
CA GLY A 174 2.59 18.92 -8.59
C GLY A 174 3.96 19.21 -7.95
N ILE A 175 4.16 18.86 -6.67
CA ILE A 175 5.49 18.93 -6.01
C ILE A 175 6.09 17.53 -5.83
N LYS A 176 7.39 17.43 -5.52
CA LYS A 176 8.01 16.15 -5.16
C LYS A 176 7.84 15.85 -3.67
N GLY A 177 7.40 14.64 -3.38
CA GLY A 177 7.36 14.07 -2.03
C GLY A 177 8.47 13.04 -1.85
N ARG A 178 9.05 12.97 -0.65
CA ARG A 178 10.01 11.94 -0.25
C ARG A 178 9.50 11.26 1.02
N VAL A 179 9.46 9.93 1.01
CA VAL A 179 8.89 9.15 2.11
C VAL A 179 9.62 7.81 2.25
N GLY A 180 9.88 7.38 3.49
CA GLY A 180 10.32 6.02 3.74
C GLY A 180 9.13 5.06 3.79
N PHE A 181 9.34 3.80 3.45
CA PHE A 181 8.29 2.79 3.61
C PHE A 181 8.84 1.43 4.05
N GLU A 182 8.02 0.68 4.78
CA GLU A 182 8.19 -0.76 5.04
C GLU A 182 7.03 -1.52 4.38
N ALA A 183 7.33 -2.36 3.40
CA ALA A 183 6.30 -3.14 2.68
C ALA A 183 6.82 -4.54 2.32
N ALA A 184 7.16 -5.35 3.32
CA ALA A 184 7.76 -6.67 3.09
C ALA A 184 6.85 -7.60 2.28
N ALA A 185 5.59 -7.78 2.72
CA ALA A 185 4.63 -8.64 2.03
C ALA A 185 4.33 -8.17 0.59
N PRO A 186 3.95 -6.90 0.32
CA PRO A 186 3.70 -6.46 -1.05
C PRO A 186 4.89 -6.65 -1.98
N MET A 187 6.10 -6.32 -1.52
CA MET A 187 7.29 -6.42 -2.36
C MET A 187 7.53 -7.86 -2.80
N ILE A 188 7.34 -8.82 -1.89
CA ILE A 188 7.46 -10.24 -2.19
C ILE A 188 6.29 -10.71 -3.06
N LEU A 189 5.05 -10.40 -2.69
CA LEU A 189 3.85 -10.84 -3.41
C LEU A 189 3.84 -10.35 -4.85
N ILE A 190 4.11 -9.06 -5.10
CA ILE A 190 4.16 -8.50 -6.45
C ILE A 190 5.22 -9.21 -7.28
N LYS A 191 6.42 -9.46 -6.71
CA LYS A 191 7.51 -10.13 -7.44
C LYS A 191 7.26 -11.62 -7.66
N ALA A 192 6.67 -12.30 -6.70
CA ALA A 192 6.26 -13.69 -6.83
C ALA A 192 5.15 -13.86 -7.87
N HIS A 193 4.14 -12.98 -7.82
CA HIS A 193 3.05 -12.93 -8.79
C HIS A 193 3.57 -12.67 -10.21
N GLN A 194 4.41 -11.64 -10.40
CA GLN A 194 5.07 -11.35 -11.68
C GLN A 194 5.90 -12.54 -12.21
N LEU A 195 6.51 -13.32 -11.32
CA LEU A 195 7.24 -14.52 -11.74
C LEU A 195 6.28 -15.59 -12.25
N LEU A 196 5.22 -15.89 -11.51
CA LEU A 196 4.22 -16.87 -11.91
C LEU A 196 3.58 -16.49 -13.24
N GLU A 197 3.25 -15.22 -13.43
CA GLU A 197 2.71 -14.70 -14.69
C GLU A 197 3.63 -14.94 -15.89
N LYS A 198 4.95 -14.80 -15.72
CA LYS A 198 5.92 -15.07 -16.80
C LYS A 198 5.89 -16.52 -17.28
N HIS A 199 5.47 -17.45 -16.42
CA HIS A 199 5.36 -18.86 -16.75
C HIS A 199 4.01 -19.23 -17.36
N VAL A 200 2.93 -18.51 -17.04
CA VAL A 200 1.56 -18.92 -17.41
C VAL A 200 0.88 -18.00 -18.42
N LEU A 201 1.45 -16.82 -18.70
CA LEU A 201 0.93 -15.85 -19.66
C LEU A 201 1.82 -15.73 -20.89
N GLY A 202 1.20 -15.51 -22.06
CA GLY A 202 1.92 -15.24 -23.29
C GLY A 202 2.60 -13.87 -23.30
N LYS A 203 3.63 -13.72 -24.14
CA LYS A 203 4.40 -12.46 -24.31
C LYS A 203 3.52 -11.21 -24.45
N TRP A 204 2.50 -11.26 -25.29
CA TRP A 204 1.65 -10.10 -25.58
C TRP A 204 0.62 -9.82 -24.48
N GLN A 205 0.21 -10.83 -23.72
CA GLN A 205 -0.60 -10.63 -22.52
C GLN A 205 0.21 -9.86 -21.47
N LEU A 206 1.45 -10.28 -21.21
CA LEU A 206 2.37 -9.60 -20.29
C LEU A 206 2.63 -8.14 -20.71
N TYR A 207 2.97 -7.92 -21.99
CA TYR A 207 3.25 -6.58 -22.51
C TYR A 207 2.10 -5.57 -22.28
N TRP A 208 0.87 -5.97 -22.57
CA TRP A 208 -0.29 -5.10 -22.35
C TRP A 208 -0.67 -4.99 -20.88
N LYS A 209 -0.61 -6.10 -20.15
CA LYS A 209 -0.88 -6.12 -18.72
C LYS A 209 0.04 -5.18 -17.95
N ASP A 210 1.34 -5.17 -18.24
CA ASP A 210 2.29 -4.32 -17.54
C ASP A 210 1.99 -2.83 -17.73
N GLN A 211 1.61 -2.43 -18.95
CA GLN A 211 1.21 -1.04 -19.23
C GLN A 211 -0.07 -0.65 -18.52
N LEU A 212 -1.10 -1.50 -18.59
CA LEU A 212 -2.37 -1.23 -17.91
C LEU A 212 -2.22 -1.26 -16.39
N GLY A 213 -1.38 -2.14 -15.85
CA GLY A 213 -1.06 -2.19 -14.43
C GLY A 213 -0.35 -0.94 -13.92
N GLU A 214 0.58 -0.38 -14.70
CA GLU A 214 1.25 0.89 -14.38
C GLU A 214 0.22 2.04 -14.35
N TRP A 215 -0.61 2.14 -15.39
CA TRP A 215 -1.68 3.15 -15.44
C TRP A 215 -2.68 3.01 -14.29
N TYR A 216 -3.09 1.78 -13.99
CA TYR A 216 -4.01 1.50 -12.88
C TYR A 216 -3.42 1.92 -11.54
N GLY A 217 -2.13 1.62 -11.30
CA GLY A 217 -1.40 2.07 -10.12
C GLY A 217 -1.30 3.59 -10.02
N MET A 218 -1.04 4.27 -11.14
CA MET A 218 -1.02 5.73 -11.20
C MET A 218 -2.39 6.33 -10.87
N LEU A 219 -3.47 5.89 -11.50
CA LEU A 219 -4.82 6.39 -11.24
C LEU A 219 -5.24 6.16 -9.78
N MET A 220 -4.89 5.00 -9.21
CA MET A 220 -5.09 4.72 -7.78
C MET A 220 -4.29 5.69 -6.90
N HIS A 221 -3.05 6.01 -7.25
CA HIS A 221 -2.24 7.00 -6.52
C HIS A 221 -2.87 8.40 -6.55
N GLU A 222 -3.39 8.81 -7.70
CA GLU A 222 -4.04 10.10 -7.97
C GLU A 222 -5.47 10.19 -7.41
N GLY A 223 -5.97 9.14 -6.75
CA GLY A 223 -7.33 9.11 -6.18
C GLY A 223 -8.45 8.92 -7.21
N GLN A 224 -8.11 8.60 -8.46
CA GLN A 224 -9.05 8.44 -9.58
C GLN A 224 -9.63 7.02 -9.68
N PHE A 225 -9.76 6.33 -8.55
CA PHE A 225 -10.23 4.94 -8.50
C PHE A 225 -11.67 4.75 -9.01
N LEU A 226 -12.50 5.77 -8.87
CA LEU A 226 -13.90 5.78 -9.31
C LEU A 226 -14.05 6.15 -10.80
N ASP A 227 -12.97 6.47 -11.50
CA ASP A 227 -13.03 6.71 -12.94
C ASP A 227 -13.48 5.43 -13.67
N PRO A 228 -14.44 5.49 -14.62
CA PRO A 228 -14.92 4.32 -15.34
C PRO A 228 -13.82 3.48 -15.99
N VAL A 229 -12.73 4.11 -16.45
CA VAL A 229 -11.60 3.41 -17.08
C VAL A 229 -10.97 2.38 -16.14
N MET A 230 -11.06 2.58 -14.82
CA MET A 230 -10.56 1.62 -13.83
C MET A 230 -11.29 0.28 -13.94
N ARG A 231 -12.61 0.28 -14.17
CA ARG A 231 -13.40 -0.95 -14.35
C ARG A 231 -13.05 -1.66 -15.66
N ASP A 232 -12.81 -0.88 -16.72
CA ASP A 232 -12.39 -1.43 -18.02
C ASP A 232 -11.01 -2.12 -17.92
N ILE A 233 -10.07 -1.49 -17.21
CA ILE A 233 -8.75 -2.06 -16.94
C ILE A 233 -8.88 -3.33 -16.07
N GLU A 234 -9.69 -3.30 -15.02
CA GLU A 234 -9.91 -4.46 -14.15
C GLU A 234 -10.46 -5.66 -14.92
N ALA A 235 -11.43 -5.46 -15.83
CA ALA A 235 -11.96 -6.54 -16.66
C ALA A 235 -10.85 -7.22 -17.49
N PHE A 236 -9.89 -6.44 -18.01
CA PHE A 236 -8.71 -7.00 -18.66
C PHE A 236 -7.82 -7.76 -17.66
N LEU A 237 -7.51 -7.15 -16.51
CA LEU A 237 -6.66 -7.76 -15.49
C LEU A 237 -7.26 -9.08 -14.98
N GLU A 238 -8.53 -9.12 -14.59
CA GLU A 238 -9.25 -10.32 -14.15
C GLU A 238 -9.21 -11.44 -15.19
N ASN A 239 -9.33 -11.11 -16.49
CA ASN A 239 -9.20 -12.08 -17.56
C ASN A 239 -7.78 -12.66 -17.66
N THR A 240 -6.75 -11.84 -17.49
CA THR A 240 -5.36 -12.34 -17.49
C THR A 240 -5.09 -13.30 -16.33
N GLN A 241 -5.79 -13.17 -15.20
CA GLN A 241 -5.51 -13.94 -14.00
C GLN A 241 -6.05 -15.39 -14.03
N GLN A 242 -6.86 -15.76 -15.03
CA GLN A 242 -7.55 -17.06 -15.07
C GLN A 242 -6.62 -18.28 -14.94
N LYS A 243 -5.36 -18.18 -15.38
CA LYS A 243 -4.36 -19.26 -15.29
C LYS A 243 -3.22 -18.98 -14.32
N VAL A 244 -3.29 -17.88 -13.57
CA VAL A 244 -2.26 -17.47 -12.60
C VAL A 244 -2.45 -18.25 -11.30
N THR A 245 -2.29 -19.56 -11.39
CA THR A 245 -2.49 -20.52 -10.30
C THR A 245 -1.26 -21.40 -10.19
N GLY A 246 -0.72 -21.53 -8.98
CA GLY A 246 0.52 -22.27 -8.75
C GLY A 246 1.22 -21.84 -7.47
N LYS A 247 2.43 -22.35 -7.26
CA LYS A 247 3.29 -22.02 -6.13
C LYS A 247 4.51 -21.26 -6.58
N VAL A 248 4.98 -20.35 -5.74
CA VAL A 248 6.23 -19.61 -5.92
C VAL A 248 7.10 -19.80 -4.70
N PHE A 249 8.36 -20.17 -4.93
CA PHE A 249 9.35 -20.38 -3.87
C PHE A 249 10.25 -19.15 -3.75
N VAL A 250 10.35 -18.62 -2.55
CA VAL A 250 11.09 -17.39 -2.25
C VAL A 250 12.05 -17.66 -1.10
N LYS A 251 13.30 -17.26 -1.25
CA LYS A 251 14.29 -17.27 -0.17
C LYS A 251 14.40 -15.88 0.44
N LEU A 252 14.20 -15.76 1.75
CA LEU A 252 14.36 -14.53 2.51
C LEU A 252 15.73 -14.47 3.16
N GLU A 253 16.38 -13.32 3.08
CA GLU A 253 17.65 -13.03 3.73
C GLU A 253 17.62 -11.58 4.27
N PRO A 254 18.53 -11.19 5.18
CA PRO A 254 18.51 -9.83 5.70
C PRO A 254 18.56 -8.79 4.57
N LYS A 255 17.54 -7.92 4.54
CA LYS A 255 17.31 -6.83 3.59
C LYS A 255 17.08 -7.24 2.13
N ARG A 256 16.97 -8.53 1.81
CA ARG A 256 16.73 -9.01 0.43
C ARG A 256 15.88 -10.27 0.38
N PHE A 257 15.33 -10.54 -0.79
CA PHE A 257 14.72 -11.82 -1.09
C PHE A 257 15.14 -12.25 -2.49
N GLU A 258 15.10 -13.56 -2.73
CA GLU A 258 15.42 -14.17 -4.00
C GLU A 258 14.24 -15.04 -4.43
N LEU A 259 13.83 -14.87 -5.69
CA LEU A 259 12.83 -15.72 -6.32
C LEU A 259 13.53 -16.98 -6.83
N ILE A 260 13.15 -18.14 -6.31
CA ILE A 260 13.84 -19.41 -6.59
C ILE A 260 13.24 -20.14 -7.78
N GLY A 261 11.91 -20.16 -7.88
CA GLY A 261 11.20 -20.86 -8.96
C GLY A 261 9.71 -20.96 -8.70
N ILE A 262 9.00 -21.64 -9.60
CA ILE A 262 7.55 -21.85 -9.53
C ILE A 262 7.18 -23.29 -9.81
N GLU A 263 6.00 -23.69 -9.36
CA GLU A 263 5.28 -24.90 -9.78
C GLU A 263 3.88 -24.51 -10.23
N SER A 264 3.48 -24.88 -11.45
CA SER A 264 2.12 -24.63 -11.96
C SER A 264 1.73 -25.67 -12.99
N GLU A 265 0.47 -26.12 -12.97
CA GLU A 265 -0.12 -26.95 -14.02
C GLU A 265 -0.30 -26.20 -15.35
N PHE A 266 -0.20 -24.86 -15.32
CA PHE A 266 -0.33 -23.98 -16.48
C PHE A 266 1.02 -23.49 -17.02
N ASP A 267 2.13 -24.04 -16.53
CA ASP A 267 3.48 -23.61 -16.93
C ASP A 267 3.73 -23.87 -18.43
N LEU A 268 3.86 -22.78 -19.19
CA LEU A 268 4.06 -22.80 -20.64
C LEU A 268 5.45 -23.29 -21.04
N MET A 269 6.40 -23.40 -20.11
CA MET A 269 7.70 -24.03 -20.37
C MET A 269 7.59 -25.53 -20.66
N GLN A 270 6.52 -26.18 -20.19
CA GLN A 270 6.28 -27.62 -20.36
C GLN A 270 5.55 -27.97 -21.67
N SER A 271 5.19 -26.95 -22.47
CA SER A 271 4.57 -27.11 -23.78
C SER A 271 5.54 -27.79 -24.75
N LYS A 272 5.32 -29.08 -25.05
CA LYS A 272 5.98 -29.80 -26.15
C LYS A 272 5.34 -29.48 -27.48
#